data_AF-A0A661H5W9-F1
#
_entry.id   AF-A0A661H5W9-F1
#
_cell.length_a   1.000
_cell.length_b   1.000
_cell.length_c   1.000
_cell.angle_alpha   90.00
_cell.angle_beta   90.00
_cell.angle_gamma   90.00
#
_symmetry.space_group_name_H-M   'P 1'
#
loop_
_entity.id
_entity.type
_entity.pdbx_description
1 polymer ?
#
loop_
_entity_poly.entity_id
_entity_poly.type
_entity_poly.pdbx_seq_one_letter_code
_entity_poly.pdbx_strand_id
1 'polypeptide(L)' 'MNTATMTALMAAYEAVDPIAVIIRPEALASFDAGQWAGTGLVSSFEWAGDADGEWDVSMQIDGDNGFSYTAPA' A
#
# COMPACT_ATOMS: atom_id res chain seq x y z
N MET A 1 8.66 12.09 4.04
CA MET A 1 7.89 11.74 2.81
C MET A 1 7.91 12.91 1.83
N ASN A 2 7.92 12.67 0.51
CA ASN A 2 7.92 13.76 -0.48
C ASN A 2 6.51 14.09 -0.97
N THR A 3 6.32 15.28 -1.56
CA THR A 3 5.02 15.76 -2.06
C THR A 3 4.42 14.83 -3.12
N ALA A 4 5.23 14.19 -3.96
CA ALA A 4 4.72 13.28 -4.99
C ALA A 4 4.09 12.02 -4.38
N THR A 5 4.70 11.44 -3.35
CA THR A 5 4.14 10.33 -2.59
C THR A 5 2.81 10.73 -1.95
N MET A 6 2.77 11.89 -1.30
CA MET A 6 1.56 12.43 -0.68
C MET A 6 0.40 12.56 -1.69
N THR A 7 0.66 13.18 -2.85
CA THR A 7 -0.34 13.34 -3.92
C THR A 7 -0.83 11.98 -4.44
N ALA A 8 0.07 11.02 -4.63
CA ALA A 8 -0.31 9.70 -5.12
C ALA A 8 -1.21 8.94 -4.13
N LEU A 9 -0.90 9.02 -2.83
CA LEU A 9 -1.69 8.36 -1.79
C LEU A 9 -3.08 9.00 -1.64
N MET A 10 -3.17 10.34 -1.72
CA MET A 10 -4.47 11.04 -1.73
C MET A 10 -5.30 10.67 -2.97
N ALA A 11 -4.69 10.63 -4.15
CA ALA A 11 -5.39 10.24 -5.37
C ALA A 11 -5.89 8.79 -5.32
N ALA A 12 -5.14 7.90 -4.67
CA ALA A 12 -5.57 6.52 -4.41
C ALA A 12 -6.79 6.45 -3.47
N TYR A 13 -6.86 7.31 -2.45
CA TYR A 13 -8.00 7.39 -1.54
C TYR A 13 -9.25 8.02 -2.17
N GLU A 14 -9.07 9.01 -3.04
CA GLU A 14 -10.17 9.67 -3.76
C GLU A 14 -10.68 8.86 -4.98
N ALA A 15 -10.00 7.76 -5.32
CA ALA A 15 -10.38 6.92 -6.44
C ALA A 15 -11.74 6.26 -6.20
N VAL A 16 -12.64 6.42 -7.18
CA VAL A 16 -13.96 5.77 -7.16
C VAL A 16 -13.86 4.31 -7.62
N ASP A 17 -12.87 4.02 -8.48
CA ASP A 17 -12.63 2.68 -9.02
C ASP A 17 -11.50 1.97 -8.24
N PRO A 18 -11.54 0.63 -8.12
CA PRO A 18 -10.49 -0.15 -7.48
C PRO A 18 -9.11 0.09 -8.13
N ILE A 19 -8.09 0.27 -7.30
CA ILE A 19 -6.71 0.44 -7.74
C ILE A 19 -5.95 -0.88 -7.69
N ALA A 20 -4.94 -1.02 -8.55
CA ALA A 20 -4.01 -2.15 -8.48
C ALA A 20 -3.04 -1.97 -7.31
N VAL A 21 -2.90 -3.00 -6.49
CA VAL A 21 -2.04 -2.98 -5.29
C VAL A 21 -1.08 -4.15 -5.36
N ILE A 22 0.20 -3.85 -5.14
CA ILE A 22 1.30 -4.81 -5.15
C ILE A 22 2.08 -4.66 -3.85
N ILE A 23 2.14 -5.72 -3.06
CA ILE A 23 2.92 -5.79 -1.82
C ILE A 23 4.10 -6.71 -2.07
N ARG A 24 5.31 -6.16 -1.94
CA ARG A 24 6.58 -6.87 -2.00
C ARG A 24 7.24 -6.77 -0.64
N PRO A 25 7.06 -7.76 0.24
CA PRO A 25 7.77 -7.79 1.49
C PRO A 25 9.28 -7.79 1.20
N GLU A 26 10.06 -7.13 2.04
CA GLU A 26 11.51 -7.26 1.93
C GLU A 26 11.91 -8.73 2.17
N ALA A 27 12.83 -9.22 1.34
CA ALA A 27 13.40 -10.55 1.50
C ALA A 27 14.05 -10.67 2.88
N LEU A 28 13.55 -11.59 3.71
CA LEU A 28 14.22 -11.94 4.96
C LEU A 28 15.36 -12.90 4.62
N ALA A 29 16.58 -12.36 4.58
CA ALA A 29 17.81 -13.10 4.25
C ALA A 29 17.81 -13.69 2.82
N SER A 30 18.28 -14.93 2.66
CA SER A 30 18.47 -15.60 1.36
C SER A 30 17.17 -16.07 0.68
N PHE A 31 16.00 -15.70 1.21
CA PHE A 31 14.70 -16.05 0.65
C PHE A 31 14.03 -14.78 0.14
N ASP A 32 13.84 -14.69 -1.17
CA ASP A 32 12.91 -13.73 -1.74
C ASP A 32 11.51 -14.01 -1.14
N ALA A 33 10.78 -12.96 -0.78
CA ALA A 33 9.54 -13.05 -0.01
C ALA A 33 8.29 -13.24 -0.90
N GLY A 34 8.48 -13.29 -2.22
CA GLY A 34 7.40 -13.38 -3.19
C GLY A 34 6.61 -12.07 -3.30
N GLN A 35 5.45 -12.11 -3.93
CA GLN A 35 4.63 -10.92 -4.18
C GLN A 35 3.15 -11.22 -3.94
N TRP A 36 2.46 -10.31 -3.26
CA TRP A 36 1.00 -10.27 -3.23
C TRP A 36 0.49 -9.20 -4.19
N ALA A 37 -0.49 -9.53 -5.03
CA ALA A 37 -1.08 -8.59 -5.98
C ALA A 37 -2.59 -8.77 -6.07
N GLY A 38 -3.30 -7.66 -6.26
CA GLY A 38 -4.77 -7.64 -6.37
C GLY A 38 -5.29 -6.26 -6.73
N THR A 39 -6.61 -6.13 -6.74
CA THR A 39 -7.32 -4.84 -6.85
C THR A 39 -8.13 -4.59 -5.59
N GLY A 40 -8.20 -3.32 -5.17
CA GLY A 40 -9.01 -2.93 -4.02
C GLY A 40 -9.28 -1.43 -3.97
N LEU A 41 -10.26 -1.06 -3.17
CA LEU A 41 -10.58 0.34 -2.87
C LEU A 41 -9.91 0.72 -1.55
N VAL A 42 -9.37 1.94 -1.48
CA VAL A 42 -8.88 2.49 -0.21
C VAL A 42 -10.08 3.01 0.58
N SER A 43 -10.47 2.29 1.63
CA SER A 43 -11.68 2.60 2.39
C SER A 43 -11.44 3.48 3.61
N SER A 44 -10.20 3.53 4.10
CA SER A 44 -9.78 4.46 5.14
C SER A 44 -8.35 4.92 4.95
N PHE A 45 -8.08 6.13 5.40
CA PHE A 45 -6.82 6.83 5.19
C PHE A 45 -6.58 7.80 6.35
N GLU A 46 -5.53 7.57 7.13
CA GLU A 46 -5.16 8.37 8.31
C GLU A 46 -3.72 8.84 8.23
N TRP A 47 -3.48 10.09 8.64
CA TRP A 47 -2.19 10.76 8.61
C TRP A 47 -1.86 11.26 10.00
N ALA A 48 -0.75 10.79 10.53
CA ALA A 48 -0.21 11.26 11.80
C ALA A 48 1.19 11.83 11.55
N GLY A 49 1.42 13.06 11.98
CA GLY A 49 2.75 13.63 12.07
C GLY A 49 3.16 13.69 13.54
N ASP A 50 4.40 13.36 13.84
CA ASP A 50 4.94 13.51 15.19
C ASP A 50 5.72 14.83 15.36
N ALA A 51 6.13 15.10 16.60
CA ALA A 51 6.91 16.30 16.93
C ALA A 51 8.35 16.26 16.41
N ASP A 52 8.84 15.06 16.04
CA ASP A 52 10.18 14.83 15.51
C ASP A 52 10.22 15.00 13.98
N GLY A 53 9.05 15.24 13.35
CA GLY A 53 8.90 15.50 11.92
C GLY A 53 8.76 14.23 11.09
N GLU A 54 8.54 13.08 11.72
CA GLU A 54 8.18 11.83 11.08
C GLU A 54 6.68 11.82 10.77
N TRP A 55 6.32 11.16 9.68
CA TRP A 55 4.93 11.08 9.19
C TRP A 55 4.57 9.63 8.96
N ASP A 56 3.57 9.18 9.69
CA ASP A 56 2.94 7.89 9.53
C ASP A 56 1.66 8.02 8.70
N VAL A 57 1.49 7.09 7.77
CA VAL A 57 0.25 6.96 7.00
C VAL A 57 -0.28 5.56 7.18
N SER A 58 -1.52 5.49 7.66
CA SER A 58 -2.28 4.24 7.74
C SER A 58 -3.33 4.22 6.64
N MET A 59 -3.42 3.11 5.93
CA MET A 59 -4.41 2.91 4.87
C MET A 59 -5.07 1.55 5.03
N GLN A 60 -6.40 1.52 4.90
CA GLN A 60 -7.13 0.28 4.71
C GLN A 60 -7.49 0.11 3.25
N ILE A 61 -7.18 -1.06 2.69
CA ILE A 61 -7.51 -1.42 1.32
C ILE A 61 -8.40 -2.66 1.36
N ASP A 62 -9.65 -2.48 0.94
CA ASP A 62 -10.62 -3.55 0.85
C ASP A 62 -10.55 -4.17 -0.56
N GLY A 63 -10.10 -5.42 -0.64
CA GLY A 63 -9.90 -6.11 -1.91
C GLY A 63 -11.18 -6.74 -2.45
N ASP A 64 -11.48 -6.55 -3.74
CA ASP A 64 -12.71 -7.05 -4.37
C ASP A 64 -12.77 -8.59 -4.47
N ASN A 65 -11.62 -9.25 -4.53
CA ASN A 65 -11.50 -10.72 -4.63
C ASN A 65 -10.30 -11.28 -3.84
N GLY A 66 -9.80 -10.49 -2.87
CA GLY A 66 -8.57 -10.80 -2.13
C GLY A 66 -7.29 -10.60 -2.95
N PHE A 67 -6.14 -10.80 -2.29
CA PHE A 67 -4.83 -10.70 -2.89
C PHE A 67 -4.30 -12.09 -3.27
N SER A 68 -3.73 -12.21 -4.47
CA SER A 68 -3.09 -13.43 -4.95
C SER A 68 -1.59 -13.41 -4.64
N TYR A 69 -1.07 -14.51 -4.10
CA TYR A 69 0.35 -14.68 -3.83
C TYR A 69 1.07 -15.35 -5.02
N THR A 70 2.19 -14.78 -5.42
CA THR A 70 3.16 -15.35 -6.36
C THR A 70 4.44 -15.66 -5.60
N ALA A 71 4.84 -16.92 -5.58
CA ALA A 71 6.10 -17.34 -4.98
C ALA A 71 7.32 -16.76 -5.73
N PRO A 72 8.46 -16.61 -5.07
CA PRO A 72 9.71 -16.27 -5.73
C PRO A 72 10.09 -17.24 -6.85
N ALA A 73 10.87 -16.77 -7.81
CA ALA A 73 11.49 -17.59 -8.85
C ALA A 73 12.68 -18.41 -8.33
#